data_AF-A0A7L1XRZ8-F1
#
_entry.id   AF-A0A7L1XRZ8-F1
#
_cell.length_a   1.000
_cell.length_b   1.000
_cell.length_c   1.000
_cell.angle_alpha   90.00
_cell.angle_beta   90.00
_cell.angle_gamma   90.00
#
_symmetry.space_group_name_H-M   'P 1'
#
loop_
_entity.id
_entity.type
_entity.pdbx_description
1 polymer ?
#
loop_
_entity_poly.entity_id
_entity_poly.type
_entity_poly.pdbx_seq_one_letter_code
_entity_poly.pdbx_strand_id
1 'polypeptide(L)'
;RELMGQQYTETHYLADGTEITEKPDIEDHCLYQGHVQGYTNSAVSISTCGGLSGFFQVNETTFLLEPLEEDAAGQHAVYRAARLRGKRGICPESGATLEYDHEPKIPAAMKLYRWRSASLHKGPRYVELVLVVDNEEFRKHKDLHTVQNRMKEIVNHVDKLYQPLHLRVALIGLEVWSHKDKIVVSPNPEVTLDNFLHWREAELLRRKPHDNAQLITGIDFHGTTVGLAKKLVMCTRDSGGVNQDHSLNPIGAASTMAHEMGHNLGMSHDEDIAGCLCPVPKADGGCVMAASVGLTYPKRFSHCSEQDMWQFLRDSRTSCLLNVPTVDELYGGPVCGNQFVERGEQCDCGTPEECSDRCCNATTCQLKEGAECTHGDCCQDCKVKAAGVLCRAAKNDCDLPEHCTGFSAECPEDVFQENGIPCQNSNGYCYNGACPSHSEQCRMLWGAGSCSPMLPTPPRPHHWVMDVKCGTLLCLSNTTSPVLGRGSYSLFLGRFKCKAVIASNDANEVVAKLRLVPTGAKCGEEMVCYAGRCQNILVYGNKNCSAKCNNHGVCNHKQECHCEPGWAAPYCEQRISGMAAESSSVVLAAVPAVLALFSILLGSSFVLLRGRVTRRFQKG
;
A
#
# COMPACT_ATOMS: atom_id res chain seq x y z
N ARG A 1 8.37 -19.19 9.64
CA ARG A 1 9.37 -18.91 10.71
C ARG A 1 9.95 -17.49 10.56
N GLU A 2 9.47 -16.68 9.61
CA GLU A 2 10.21 -15.54 9.03
C GLU A 2 9.53 -14.19 9.27
N LEU A 3 9.54 -13.74 10.51
CA LEU A 3 8.96 -12.45 10.85
C LEU A 3 9.94 -11.29 10.65
N MET A 4 11.24 -11.52 10.85
CA MET A 4 12.21 -10.45 11.06
C MET A 4 13.19 -10.31 9.88
N GLY A 5 13.63 -9.07 9.63
CA GLY A 5 14.69 -8.68 8.71
C GLY A 5 16.07 -9.33 9.00
N GLN A 6 17.04 -9.41 8.07
CA GLN A 6 18.48 -9.60 8.39
C GLN A 6 19.18 -8.26 8.63
N GLN A 7 18.65 -7.19 8.04
CA GLN A 7 18.89 -5.85 8.55
C GLN A 7 18.03 -5.55 9.78
N TYR A 8 17.38 -6.55 10.38
CA TYR A 8 16.73 -6.35 11.66
C TYR A 8 17.72 -5.79 12.65
N THR A 9 17.32 -4.67 13.24
CA THR A 9 18.10 -4.00 14.26
C THR A 9 17.22 -3.75 15.44
N GLU A 10 17.79 -3.99 16.61
CA GLU A 10 17.19 -3.65 17.89
C GLU A 10 17.92 -2.43 18.42
N THR A 11 17.19 -1.32 18.53
CA THR A 11 17.73 -0.07 19.07
C THR A 11 17.19 0.13 20.47
N HIS A 12 18.09 0.37 21.42
CA HIS A 12 17.78 0.75 22.79
C HIS A 12 18.73 1.85 23.27
N TYR A 13 18.47 2.40 24.45
CA TYR A 13 19.21 3.54 25.00
C TYR A 13 19.79 3.23 26.38
N LEU A 14 21.06 3.59 26.57
CA LEU A 14 21.73 3.55 27.87
C LEU A 14 21.18 4.62 28.83
N ALA A 15 21.55 4.51 30.11
CA ALA A 15 21.15 5.46 31.16
C ALA A 15 21.65 6.90 30.93
N ASP A 16 22.66 7.10 30.08
CA ASP A 16 23.14 8.41 29.66
C ASP A 16 22.46 8.94 28.38
N GLY A 17 21.57 8.14 27.79
CA GLY A 17 20.85 8.44 26.55
C GLY A 17 21.59 8.05 25.27
N THR A 18 22.76 7.41 25.36
CA THR A 18 23.49 6.90 24.20
C THR A 18 22.68 5.81 23.48
N GLU A 19 22.56 5.94 22.16
CA GLU A 19 21.89 4.98 21.29
C GLU A 19 22.77 3.74 21.08
N ILE A 20 22.22 2.56 21.36
CA ILE A 20 22.82 1.27 21.03
C ILE A 20 21.91 0.60 20.01
N THR A 21 22.49 0.23 18.88
CA THR A 21 21.81 -0.54 17.84
C THR A 21 22.55 -1.85 17.64
N GLU A 22 21.86 -2.95 17.92
CA GLU A 22 22.39 -4.30 17.83
C GLU A 22 21.72 -5.07 16.69
N LYS A 23 22.45 -6.04 16.14
CA LYS A 23 21.92 -7.04 15.22
C LYS A 23 21.88 -8.37 15.97
N PRO A 24 20.69 -8.88 16.34
CA PRO A 24 20.56 -10.14 17.07
C PRO A 24 21.10 -11.33 16.29
N ASP A 25 21.57 -12.35 17.00
CA ASP A 25 22.05 -13.59 16.39
C ASP A 25 20.92 -14.37 15.69
N ILE A 26 21.22 -14.94 14.52
CA ILE A 26 20.26 -15.37 13.49
C ILE A 26 19.81 -16.83 13.69
N GLU A 27 20.58 -17.63 14.45
CA GLU A 27 20.39 -19.09 14.53
C GLU A 27 19.37 -19.57 15.59
N ASP A 28 18.97 -18.72 16.55
CA ASP A 28 18.12 -19.15 17.69
C ASP A 28 16.86 -18.28 17.82
N HIS A 29 15.95 -18.41 16.85
CA HIS A 29 14.67 -17.71 16.87
C HIS A 29 13.52 -18.60 17.36
N CYS A 30 12.62 -17.99 18.11
CA CYS A 30 11.61 -18.69 18.91
C CYS A 30 10.18 -18.43 18.43
N LEU A 31 9.99 -17.97 17.20
CA LEU A 31 8.68 -17.60 16.63
C LEU A 31 8.31 -18.49 15.46
N TYR A 32 7.10 -19.03 15.51
CA TYR A 32 6.63 -20.04 14.59
C TYR A 32 5.23 -19.67 14.08
N GLN A 33 4.98 -19.99 12.82
CA GLN A 33 3.67 -19.95 12.21
C GLN A 33 3.46 -21.24 11.43
N GLY A 34 2.21 -21.62 11.19
CA GLY A 34 1.90 -22.79 10.38
C GLY A 34 0.42 -23.14 10.37
N HIS A 35 0.16 -24.41 10.08
CA HIS A 35 -1.17 -25.00 9.96
C HIS A 35 -1.25 -26.28 10.79
N VAL A 36 -2.45 -26.61 11.25
CA VAL A 36 -2.71 -27.84 12.01
C VAL A 36 -2.84 -28.99 11.02
N GLN A 37 -2.00 -30.01 11.17
CA GLN A 37 -1.98 -31.18 10.29
C GLN A 37 -3.38 -31.82 10.19
N GLY A 38 -3.85 -32.04 8.96
CA GLY A 38 -5.17 -32.63 8.68
C GLY A 38 -6.34 -31.63 8.62
N TYR A 39 -6.10 -30.32 8.81
CA TYR A 39 -7.14 -29.28 8.76
C TYR A 39 -6.79 -28.18 7.75
N THR A 40 -7.60 -28.07 6.69
CA THR A 40 -7.40 -27.10 5.59
C THR A 40 -7.66 -25.64 6.00
N ASN A 41 -8.64 -25.40 6.88
CA ASN A 41 -8.93 -24.07 7.44
C ASN A 41 -8.39 -23.96 8.86
N SER A 42 -7.07 -24.00 8.98
CA SER A 42 -6.36 -23.86 10.25
C SER A 42 -5.30 -22.76 10.16
N ALA A 43 -4.91 -22.21 11.31
CA ALA A 43 -3.84 -21.23 11.41
C ALA A 43 -3.15 -21.39 12.76
N VAL A 44 -1.83 -21.26 12.78
CA VAL A 44 -1.01 -21.36 13.99
C VAL A 44 -0.04 -20.18 14.00
N SER A 45 0.12 -19.57 15.17
CA SER A 45 1.12 -18.56 15.46
C SER A 45 1.55 -18.72 16.91
N ILE A 46 2.78 -19.20 17.12
CA ILE A 46 3.30 -19.66 18.40
C ILE A 46 4.66 -19.01 18.67
N SER A 47 4.94 -18.73 19.94
CA SER A 47 6.25 -18.35 20.45
C SER A 47 6.74 -19.36 21.48
N THR A 48 8.05 -19.58 21.50
CA THR A 48 8.76 -20.40 22.49
C THR A 48 9.81 -19.58 23.25
N CYS A 49 9.79 -18.24 23.13
CA CYS A 49 10.87 -17.37 23.61
C CYS A 49 11.00 -17.34 25.14
N GLY A 50 9.91 -17.62 25.86
CA GLY A 50 9.84 -17.64 27.32
C GLY A 50 8.83 -18.66 27.82
N GLY A 51 8.76 -19.81 27.16
CA GLY A 51 7.66 -20.78 27.27
C GLY A 51 6.75 -20.76 26.04
N LEU A 52 5.88 -21.78 25.89
CA LEU A 52 4.98 -21.92 24.74
C LEU A 52 3.77 -20.98 24.89
N SER A 53 3.75 -19.91 24.10
CA SER A 53 2.67 -18.93 24.05
C SER A 53 2.12 -18.78 22.62
N GLY A 54 0.93 -18.21 22.46
CA GLY A 54 0.36 -17.85 21.16
C GLY A 54 -1.03 -18.42 20.93
N PHE A 55 -1.37 -18.74 19.68
CA PHE A 55 -2.67 -19.31 19.34
C PHE A 55 -2.61 -20.35 18.22
N PHE A 56 -3.61 -21.23 18.22
CA PHE A 56 -3.95 -22.02 17.05
C PHE A 56 -5.46 -22.01 16.81
N GLN A 57 -5.83 -22.02 15.55
CA GLN A 57 -7.20 -22.03 15.07
C GLN A 57 -7.45 -23.33 14.32
N VAL A 58 -8.55 -23.99 14.67
CA VAL A 58 -9.08 -25.14 13.95
C VAL A 58 -10.51 -24.80 13.58
N ASN A 59 -10.80 -24.74 12.28
CA ASN A 59 -12.07 -24.26 11.74
C ASN A 59 -12.37 -22.83 12.23
N GLU A 60 -13.44 -22.64 13.00
CA GLU A 60 -13.83 -21.33 13.56
C GLU A 60 -13.45 -21.17 15.04
N THR A 61 -12.83 -22.19 15.67
CA THR A 61 -12.46 -22.12 17.08
C THR A 61 -10.98 -21.77 17.23
N THR A 62 -10.71 -20.71 17.99
CA THR A 62 -9.35 -20.28 18.36
C THR A 62 -9.04 -20.71 19.78
N PHE A 63 -7.88 -21.33 19.94
CA PHE A 63 -7.30 -21.74 21.21
C PHE A 63 -6.07 -20.89 21.47
N LEU A 64 -5.92 -20.44 22.71
CA LEU A 64 -4.78 -19.69 23.19
C LEU A 64 -3.90 -20.62 24.01
N LEU A 65 -2.59 -20.45 23.84
CA LEU A 65 -1.57 -21.07 24.67
C LEU A 65 -0.94 -20.00 25.55
N GLU A 66 -0.84 -20.29 26.84
CA GLU A 66 -0.11 -19.46 27.80
C GLU A 66 0.80 -20.34 28.66
N PRO A 67 2.07 -19.96 28.85
CA PRO A 67 2.96 -20.66 29.77
C PRO A 67 2.52 -20.44 31.21
N LEU A 68 2.49 -21.52 32.00
CA LEU A 68 2.27 -21.44 33.45
C LEU A 68 3.58 -21.33 34.22
N GLU A 69 4.69 -21.67 33.56
CA GLU A 69 6.06 -21.68 34.07
C GLU A 69 6.97 -21.05 32.99
N GLU A 70 8.02 -20.33 33.39
CA GLU A 70 8.95 -19.63 32.47
C GLU A 70 9.95 -20.58 31.76
N ASP A 71 9.54 -21.82 31.46
CA ASP A 71 10.34 -22.84 30.77
C ASP A 71 9.57 -23.42 29.59
N ALA A 72 10.26 -23.63 28.45
CA ALA A 72 9.72 -24.28 27.26
C ALA A 72 9.26 -25.73 27.54
N ALA A 73 9.84 -26.41 28.53
CA ALA A 73 9.41 -27.73 28.99
C ALA A 73 8.34 -27.69 30.11
N GLY A 74 7.96 -26.50 30.54
CA GLY A 74 7.01 -26.27 31.63
C GLY A 74 5.57 -26.65 31.29
N GLN A 75 4.68 -26.53 32.27
CA GLN A 75 3.24 -26.71 32.01
C GLN A 75 2.65 -25.52 31.25
N HIS A 76 1.73 -25.81 30.33
CA HIS A 76 1.08 -24.78 29.50
C HIS A 76 -0.45 -24.90 29.62
N ALA A 77 -1.12 -23.76 29.72
CA ALA A 77 -2.57 -23.69 29.67
C ALA A 77 -3.04 -23.59 28.22
N VAL A 78 -3.99 -24.45 27.84
CA VAL A 78 -4.69 -24.35 26.56
C VAL A 78 -6.17 -24.10 26.82
N TYR A 79 -6.68 -22.99 26.31
CA TYR A 79 -8.09 -22.62 26.51
C TYR A 79 -8.66 -21.89 25.31
N ARG A 80 -9.99 -21.93 25.17
CA ARG A 80 -10.67 -21.22 24.08
C ARG A 80 -10.58 -19.72 24.30
N ALA A 81 -10.28 -18.95 23.25
CA ALA A 81 -10.21 -17.50 23.31
C ALA A 81 -11.47 -16.85 23.91
N ALA A 82 -12.65 -17.45 23.68
CA ALA A 82 -13.93 -17.05 24.29
C ALA A 82 -13.95 -17.06 25.85
N ARG A 83 -12.95 -17.65 26.51
CA ARG A 83 -12.80 -17.68 27.97
C ARG A 83 -11.87 -16.59 28.52
N LEU A 84 -11.23 -15.78 27.67
CA LEU A 84 -10.46 -14.62 28.11
C LEU A 84 -11.36 -13.67 28.90
N ARG A 85 -11.13 -13.60 30.21
CA ARG A 85 -11.66 -12.52 31.05
C ARG A 85 -10.60 -11.42 31.05
N GLY A 86 -10.81 -10.38 30.25
CA GLY A 86 -9.99 -9.16 30.34
C GLY A 86 -9.93 -8.67 31.78
N LYS A 87 -8.72 -8.44 32.29
CA LYS A 87 -8.54 -7.79 33.59
C LYS A 87 -9.12 -6.39 33.48
N ARG A 88 -9.95 -6.01 34.46
CA ARG A 88 -10.53 -4.67 34.61
C ARG A 88 -9.41 -3.62 34.70
N GLY A 89 -9.08 -3.00 33.57
CA GLY A 89 -8.59 -1.62 33.57
C GLY A 89 -9.65 -0.73 34.20
N ILE A 90 -9.23 0.28 34.96
CA ILE A 90 -10.11 1.15 35.75
C ILE A 90 -10.85 2.08 34.79
N CYS A 91 -11.92 1.60 34.16
CA CYS A 91 -13.03 2.40 33.61
C CYS A 91 -14.30 1.52 33.54
N PRO A 92 -15.48 2.00 33.99
CA PRO A 92 -16.56 1.12 34.42
C PRO A 92 -17.58 0.85 33.30
N GLU A 93 -17.90 -0.42 33.08
CA GLU A 93 -19.23 -1.05 33.14
C GLU A 93 -19.25 -2.37 32.36
N SER A 94 -20.01 -3.34 32.87
CA SER A 94 -20.11 -4.67 32.28
C SER A 94 -20.86 -4.59 30.95
N GLY A 95 -20.14 -4.50 29.83
CA GLY A 95 -20.72 -4.40 28.48
C GLY A 95 -20.13 -3.30 27.59
N ALA A 96 -19.14 -2.53 28.05
CA ALA A 96 -18.46 -1.54 27.21
C ALA A 96 -17.50 -2.20 26.21
N THR A 97 -17.66 -1.89 24.92
CA THR A 97 -16.73 -2.25 23.84
C THR A 97 -15.66 -1.16 23.69
N LEU A 98 -14.39 -1.53 23.52
CA LEU A 98 -13.32 -0.58 23.19
C LEU A 98 -13.45 -0.21 21.70
N GLU A 99 -13.13 1.01 21.30
CA GLU A 99 -13.25 1.48 19.92
C GLU A 99 -11.85 1.68 19.32
N TYR A 100 -11.67 1.38 18.03
CA TYR A 100 -10.38 1.61 17.38
C TYR A 100 -10.20 3.08 17.03
N ASP A 101 -11.25 3.81 16.64
CA ASP A 101 -11.25 5.27 16.51
C ASP A 101 -12.67 5.89 16.55
N HIS A 102 -12.74 7.23 16.50
CA HIS A 102 -13.97 7.99 16.24
C HIS A 102 -13.88 8.70 14.87
N GLU A 103 -13.70 7.96 13.77
CA GLU A 103 -13.73 8.59 12.45
C GLU A 103 -15.14 9.09 12.06
N PRO A 104 -15.28 10.33 11.57
CA PRO A 104 -16.54 10.81 11.01
C PRO A 104 -16.83 10.05 9.70
N LYS A 105 -17.94 9.29 9.70
CA LYS A 105 -18.49 8.53 8.56
C LYS A 105 -18.25 9.21 7.22
N ILE A 106 -17.35 8.63 6.44
CA ILE A 106 -17.10 9.06 5.07
C ILE A 106 -18.32 8.66 4.21
N PRO A 107 -19.02 9.60 3.55
CA PRO A 107 -20.17 9.28 2.71
C PRO A 107 -19.78 8.33 1.57
N ALA A 108 -20.66 7.37 1.26
CA ALA A 108 -20.55 6.41 0.14
C ALA A 108 -20.21 7.04 -1.24
N ALA A 109 -20.32 8.36 -1.38
CA ALA A 109 -19.89 9.12 -2.55
C ALA A 109 -18.38 9.00 -2.87
N MET A 110 -17.54 8.57 -1.92
CA MET A 110 -16.14 8.22 -2.19
C MET A 110 -15.97 6.93 -3.03
N LYS A 111 -16.97 6.04 -3.07
CA LYS A 111 -16.90 4.76 -3.81
C LYS A 111 -16.94 4.93 -5.35
N LEU A 112 -17.18 6.13 -5.88
CA LEU A 112 -17.43 6.37 -7.30
C LEU A 112 -16.22 6.80 -8.14
N TYR A 113 -15.03 6.95 -7.55
CA TYR A 113 -13.86 7.35 -8.32
C TYR A 113 -13.19 6.16 -8.98
N ARG A 114 -13.59 5.93 -10.23
CA ARG A 114 -12.94 5.06 -11.20
C ARG A 114 -11.58 5.68 -11.56
N TRP A 115 -10.56 5.42 -10.74
CA TRP A 115 -9.18 5.69 -11.11
C TRP A 115 -8.89 4.87 -12.37
N ARG A 116 -8.29 5.48 -13.40
CA ARG A 116 -7.95 4.76 -14.63
C ARG A 116 -7.10 3.56 -14.24
N SER A 117 -7.63 2.39 -14.55
CA SER A 117 -7.17 1.09 -14.08
C SER A 117 -5.70 0.88 -14.45
N ALA A 118 -4.81 0.87 -13.46
CA ALA A 118 -3.55 0.15 -13.61
C ALA A 118 -3.85 -1.35 -13.65
N SER A 119 -3.01 -2.13 -14.36
CA SER A 119 -3.04 -3.58 -14.27
C SER A 119 -2.71 -3.98 -12.84
N LEU A 120 -3.63 -4.68 -12.17
CA LEU A 120 -3.42 -5.17 -10.82
C LEU A 120 -2.27 -6.19 -10.86
N HIS A 121 -1.10 -5.87 -10.29
CA HIS A 121 0.00 -6.82 -10.19
C HIS A 121 -0.46 -8.00 -9.33
N LYS A 122 -0.56 -9.19 -9.94
CA LYS A 122 -1.05 -10.43 -9.32
C LYS A 122 0.07 -11.15 -8.56
N GLY A 123 0.73 -10.43 -7.66
CA GLY A 123 1.79 -10.97 -6.79
C GLY A 123 1.52 -10.64 -5.33
N PRO A 124 2.19 -11.33 -4.39
CA PRO A 124 2.16 -10.97 -2.99
C PRO A 124 2.65 -9.52 -2.78
N ARG A 125 2.26 -8.92 -1.65
CA ARG A 125 2.73 -7.60 -1.20
C ARG A 125 3.51 -7.78 0.09
N TYR A 126 4.50 -6.93 0.30
CA TYR A 126 5.34 -6.95 1.48
C TYR A 126 5.28 -5.60 2.17
N VAL A 127 5.17 -5.58 3.49
CA VAL A 127 5.24 -4.36 4.30
C VAL A 127 6.50 -4.45 5.15
N GLU A 128 7.47 -3.59 4.90
CA GLU A 128 8.63 -3.38 5.74
C GLU A 128 8.23 -2.52 6.96
N LEU A 129 8.05 -3.19 8.10
CA LEU A 129 7.55 -2.59 9.34
C LEU A 129 8.70 -2.25 10.29
N VAL A 130 8.66 -1.03 10.86
CA VAL A 130 9.43 -0.67 12.06
C VAL A 130 8.49 -0.52 13.24
N LEU A 131 8.77 -1.25 14.32
CA LEU A 131 8.00 -1.17 15.56
C LEU A 131 8.74 -0.31 16.58
N VAL A 132 8.03 0.62 17.22
CA VAL A 132 8.58 1.54 18.21
C VAL A 132 7.84 1.36 19.52
N VAL A 133 8.57 1.32 20.63
CA VAL A 133 8.00 1.15 21.98
C VAL A 133 8.36 2.35 22.84
N ASP A 134 7.35 2.96 23.44
CA ASP A 134 7.55 4.10 24.32
C ASP A 134 8.15 3.71 25.68
N ASN A 135 8.57 4.73 26.43
CA ASN A 135 9.24 4.55 27.70
C ASN A 135 8.29 4.02 28.78
N GLU A 136 7.00 4.35 28.71
CA GLU A 136 6.01 3.87 29.67
C GLU A 136 5.77 2.36 29.52
N GLU A 137 5.67 1.84 28.30
CA GLU A 137 5.56 0.42 28.04
C GLU A 137 6.85 -0.32 28.46
N PHE A 138 8.02 0.27 28.22
CA PHE A 138 9.28 -0.28 28.73
C PHE A 138 9.29 -0.36 30.27
N ARG A 139 8.81 0.67 30.97
CA ARG A 139 8.74 0.69 32.45
C ARG A 139 7.73 -0.30 33.03
N LYS A 140 6.68 -0.65 32.30
CA LYS A 140 5.69 -1.64 32.69
C LYS A 140 6.29 -3.04 32.79
N HIS A 141 7.18 -3.38 31.87
CA HIS A 141 7.84 -4.69 31.80
C HIS A 141 9.23 -4.74 32.46
N LYS A 142 9.93 -3.59 32.58
CA LYS A 142 11.23 -3.38 33.26
C LYS A 142 12.41 -4.24 32.80
N ASP A 143 12.22 -5.03 31.75
CA ASP A 143 13.24 -5.88 31.16
C ASP A 143 13.21 -5.73 29.63
N LEU A 144 14.37 -5.45 29.04
CA LEU A 144 14.51 -5.18 27.61
C LEU A 144 14.17 -6.42 26.79
N HIS A 145 14.67 -7.59 27.20
CA HIS A 145 14.47 -8.83 26.47
C HIS A 145 12.99 -9.25 26.46
N THR A 146 12.30 -9.09 27.59
CA THR A 146 10.86 -9.33 27.71
C THR A 146 10.04 -8.43 26.77
N VAL A 147 10.36 -7.12 26.72
CA VAL A 147 9.70 -6.19 25.80
C VAL A 147 9.97 -6.59 24.35
N GLN A 148 11.23 -6.89 24.01
CA GLN A 148 11.60 -7.29 22.66
C GLN A 148 10.87 -8.56 22.20
N ASN A 149 10.82 -9.60 23.04
CA ASN A 149 10.12 -10.84 22.72
C ASN A 149 8.62 -10.62 22.56
N ARG A 150 7.99 -9.85 23.48
CA ARG A 150 6.57 -9.48 23.37
C ARG A 150 6.27 -8.74 22.07
N MET A 151 7.11 -7.79 21.68
CA MET A 151 6.93 -7.03 20.43
C MET A 151 7.04 -7.93 19.21
N LYS A 152 7.97 -8.88 19.20
CA LYS A 152 8.08 -9.84 18.11
C LYS A 152 6.88 -10.79 18.07
N GLU A 153 6.34 -11.21 19.21
CA GLU A 153 5.08 -11.98 19.29
C GLU A 153 3.89 -11.23 18.68
N ILE A 154 3.77 -9.94 19.01
CA ILE A 154 2.73 -9.06 18.45
C ILE A 154 2.81 -9.07 16.91
N VAL A 155 4.00 -8.81 16.36
CA VAL A 155 4.17 -8.73 14.91
C VAL A 155 3.97 -10.11 14.26
N ASN A 156 4.35 -11.21 14.94
CA ASN A 156 4.11 -12.58 14.46
C ASN A 156 2.62 -12.87 14.24
N HIS A 157 1.77 -12.33 15.11
CA HIS A 157 0.33 -12.43 14.99
C HIS A 157 -0.22 -11.52 13.89
N VAL A 158 0.31 -10.31 13.75
CA VAL A 158 -0.07 -9.36 12.68
C VAL A 158 0.19 -9.96 11.30
N ASP A 159 1.40 -10.47 11.03
CA ASP A 159 1.72 -11.11 9.74
C ASP A 159 0.73 -12.25 9.42
N LYS A 160 0.40 -13.10 10.41
CA LYS A 160 -0.53 -14.21 10.19
C LYS A 160 -1.95 -13.74 9.84
N LEU A 161 -2.40 -12.59 10.33
CA LEU A 161 -3.70 -12.01 9.98
C LEU A 161 -3.74 -11.46 8.54
N TYR A 162 -2.60 -11.02 8.00
CA TYR A 162 -2.49 -10.43 6.66
C TYR A 162 -2.20 -11.45 5.55
N GLN A 163 -1.62 -12.62 5.88
CA GLN A 163 -1.36 -13.69 4.90
C GLN A 163 -2.56 -14.06 4.00
N PRO A 164 -3.81 -14.21 4.51
CA PRO A 164 -4.96 -14.49 3.66
C PRO A 164 -5.27 -13.41 2.61
N LEU A 165 -4.75 -12.20 2.79
CA LEU A 165 -4.88 -11.08 1.86
C LEU A 165 -3.72 -11.01 0.85
N HIS A 166 -2.86 -12.05 0.80
CA HIS A 166 -1.63 -12.06 0.01
C HIS A 166 -0.68 -10.91 0.35
N LEU A 167 -0.67 -10.49 1.62
CA LEU A 167 0.22 -9.48 2.14
C LEU A 167 1.05 -10.08 3.29
N ARG A 168 2.35 -9.84 3.27
CA ARG A 168 3.31 -10.25 4.29
C ARG A 168 3.84 -9.04 5.03
N VAL A 169 4.06 -9.18 6.33
CA VAL A 169 4.55 -8.11 7.21
C VAL A 169 5.92 -8.53 7.74
N ALA A 170 6.96 -7.84 7.29
CA ALA A 170 8.34 -8.10 7.68
C ALA A 170 8.80 -7.05 8.71
N LEU A 171 9.12 -7.47 9.92
CA LEU A 171 9.69 -6.63 10.96
C LEU A 171 11.16 -6.34 10.66
N ILE A 172 11.44 -5.18 10.09
CA ILE A 172 12.81 -4.78 9.75
C ILE A 172 13.48 -4.00 10.87
N GLY A 173 12.77 -3.49 11.87
CA GLY A 173 13.41 -2.81 13.01
C GLY A 173 12.53 -2.72 14.25
N LEU A 174 13.17 -2.78 15.41
CA LEU A 174 12.53 -2.57 16.70
C LEU A 174 13.31 -1.50 17.48
N GLU A 175 12.65 -0.40 17.85
CA GLU A 175 13.27 0.67 18.65
C GLU A 175 12.52 0.83 19.97
N VAL A 176 13.22 0.61 21.08
CA VAL A 176 12.68 0.74 22.44
C VAL A 176 13.26 2.00 23.07
N TRP A 177 12.40 2.97 23.40
CA TRP A 177 12.80 4.19 24.08
C TRP A 177 13.05 3.95 25.58
N SER A 178 14.05 3.13 25.92
CA SER A 178 14.33 2.66 27.29
C SER A 178 14.77 3.76 28.27
N HIS A 179 15.38 4.83 27.78
CA HIS A 179 15.82 5.96 28.62
C HIS A 179 14.73 7.04 28.76
N LYS A 180 14.22 7.55 27.64
CA LYS A 180 13.19 8.60 27.57
C LYS A 180 12.54 8.60 26.18
N ASP A 181 11.26 8.96 26.13
CA ASP A 181 10.52 9.18 24.88
C ASP A 181 11.18 10.22 23.97
N LYS A 182 11.16 9.94 22.66
CA LYS A 182 11.64 10.87 21.62
C LYS A 182 10.57 11.88 21.21
N ILE A 183 9.32 11.60 21.54
CA ILE A 183 8.17 12.48 21.31
C ILE A 183 7.42 12.72 22.62
N VAL A 184 6.49 13.67 22.61
CA VAL A 184 5.50 13.81 23.68
C VAL A 184 4.36 12.82 23.40
N VAL A 185 4.29 11.76 24.21
CA VAL A 185 3.19 10.79 24.18
C VAL A 185 2.05 11.32 25.06
N SER A 186 0.92 11.62 24.43
CA SER A 186 -0.27 12.18 25.07
C SER A 186 -1.37 11.11 25.21
N PRO A 187 -2.20 11.18 26.27
CA PRO A 187 -3.46 10.44 26.33
C PRO A 187 -4.44 10.81 25.20
N ASN A 188 -4.24 11.92 24.48
CA ASN A 188 -4.96 12.18 23.25
C ASN A 188 -4.25 11.47 22.06
N PRO A 189 -4.87 10.45 21.44
CA PRO A 189 -4.24 9.67 20.38
C PRO A 189 -3.95 10.50 19.12
N GLU A 190 -4.74 11.53 18.82
CA GLU A 190 -4.49 12.42 17.66
C GLU A 190 -3.15 13.16 17.81
N VAL A 191 -2.90 13.71 19.00
CA VAL A 191 -1.65 14.44 19.32
C VAL A 191 -0.46 13.50 19.26
N THR A 192 -0.59 12.28 19.79
CA THR A 192 0.47 11.29 19.79
C THR A 192 0.80 10.81 18.38
N LEU A 193 -0.23 10.54 17.55
CA LEU A 193 -0.06 10.13 16.17
C LEU A 193 0.67 11.19 15.34
N ASP A 194 0.26 12.46 15.43
CA ASP A 194 0.90 13.53 14.67
C ASP A 194 2.36 13.74 15.10
N ASN A 195 2.63 13.71 16.41
CA ASN A 195 4.01 13.78 16.93
C ASN A 195 4.88 12.62 16.44
N PHE A 196 4.33 11.40 16.46
CA PHE A 196 5.02 10.18 16.03
C PHE A 196 5.35 10.20 14.54
N LEU A 197 4.38 10.54 13.69
CA LEU A 197 4.60 10.64 12.25
C LEU A 197 5.60 11.74 11.88
N HIS A 198 5.57 12.87 12.59
CA HIS A 198 6.55 13.94 12.39
C HIS A 198 7.98 13.49 12.74
N TRP A 199 8.14 12.80 13.88
CA TRP A 199 9.43 12.23 14.28
C TRP A 199 9.91 11.16 13.29
N ARG A 200 9.00 10.30 12.80
CA ARG A 200 9.28 9.29 11.77
C ARG A 200 9.86 9.94 10.51
N GLU A 201 9.23 11.00 9.99
CA GLU A 201 9.69 11.73 8.80
C GLU A 201 11.04 12.43 9.02
N ALA A 202 11.22 13.05 10.20
CA ALA A 202 12.41 13.84 10.49
C ALA A 202 13.66 13.00 10.80
N GLU A 203 13.49 11.88 11.51
CA GLU A 203 14.60 11.11 12.10
C GLU A 203 14.63 9.66 11.64
N LEU A 204 13.54 8.90 11.83
CA LEU A 204 13.55 7.45 11.63
C LEU A 204 13.80 7.08 10.16
N LEU A 205 13.07 7.70 9.22
CA LEU A 205 13.21 7.43 7.79
C LEU A 205 14.59 7.77 7.22
N ARG A 206 15.33 8.68 7.87
CA ARG A 206 16.72 9.01 7.48
C ARG A 206 17.72 7.94 7.90
N ARG A 207 17.47 7.27 9.03
CA ARG A 207 18.33 6.21 9.56
C ARG A 207 17.99 4.86 8.93
N LYS A 208 16.70 4.59 8.73
CA LYS A 208 16.20 3.30 8.27
C LYS A 208 15.04 3.50 7.30
N PRO A 209 15.24 3.28 5.98
CA PRO A 209 14.14 3.19 5.03
C PRO A 209 13.17 2.07 5.44
N HIS A 210 11.86 2.35 5.38
CA HIS A 210 10.80 1.42 5.74
C HIS A 210 9.44 1.92 5.21
N ASP A 211 8.50 1.00 5.01
CA ASP A 211 7.18 1.31 4.44
C ASP A 211 6.22 1.87 5.48
N ASN A 212 6.23 1.30 6.69
CA ASN A 212 5.30 1.61 7.77
C ASN A 212 5.98 1.60 9.13
N ALA A 213 5.55 2.47 10.04
CA ALA A 213 5.97 2.40 11.44
C ALA A 213 4.77 2.43 12.39
N GLN A 214 4.84 1.62 13.45
CA GLN A 214 3.79 1.53 14.46
C GLN A 214 4.38 1.84 15.83
N LEU A 215 3.71 2.68 16.62
CA LEU A 215 4.06 2.95 18.01
C LEU A 215 3.21 2.07 18.93
N ILE A 216 3.83 1.37 19.87
CA ILE A 216 3.18 0.72 21.02
C ILE A 216 3.41 1.59 22.25
N THR A 217 2.33 1.95 22.94
CA THR A 217 2.38 2.76 24.16
C THR A 217 1.70 2.08 25.33
N GLY A 218 2.31 2.26 26.51
CA GLY A 218 1.73 1.88 27.80
C GLY A 218 0.79 2.93 28.38
N ILE A 219 0.64 4.08 27.71
CA ILE A 219 -0.27 5.15 28.13
C ILE A 219 -1.70 4.83 27.70
N ASP A 220 -2.63 4.97 28.64
CA ASP A 220 -4.07 4.83 28.35
C ASP A 220 -4.58 6.07 27.59
N PHE A 221 -5.14 5.85 26.39
CA PHE A 221 -5.79 6.90 25.63
C PHE A 221 -7.13 7.30 26.24
N HIS A 222 -7.56 8.54 25.98
CA HIS A 222 -8.84 9.05 26.45
C HIS A 222 -10.02 8.33 25.78
N GLY A 223 -11.01 7.97 26.60
CA GLY A 223 -12.26 7.38 26.12
C GLY A 223 -12.15 5.87 25.93
N THR A 224 -12.71 5.38 24.82
CA THR A 224 -12.70 3.96 24.44
C THR A 224 -11.66 3.65 23.38
N THR A 225 -10.96 4.65 22.86
CA THR A 225 -9.98 4.54 21.77
C THR A 225 -8.76 3.71 22.20
N VAL A 226 -8.38 2.70 21.43
CA VAL A 226 -7.18 1.89 21.69
C VAL A 226 -6.09 2.00 20.62
N GLY A 227 -6.39 2.63 19.48
CA GLY A 227 -5.45 2.86 18.40
C GLY A 227 -5.79 4.13 17.64
N LEU A 228 -4.91 4.58 16.75
CA LEU A 228 -5.25 5.56 15.74
C LEU A 228 -4.22 5.53 14.60
N ALA A 229 -4.70 5.56 13.37
CA ALA A 229 -3.89 5.67 12.17
C ALA A 229 -4.57 6.52 11.11
N LYS A 230 -3.75 7.14 10.26
CA LYS A 230 -4.26 7.84 9.08
C LYS A 230 -4.68 6.82 8.02
N LYS A 231 -5.79 7.09 7.33
CA LYS A 231 -6.30 6.22 6.25
C LYS A 231 -5.69 6.55 4.87
N LEU A 232 -5.42 5.53 4.03
CA LEU A 232 -4.93 5.68 2.63
C LEU A 232 -3.53 6.34 2.51
N VAL A 233 -2.63 6.01 3.42
CA VAL A 233 -1.32 6.68 3.56
C VAL A 233 -0.12 5.73 3.54
N MET A 234 -0.33 4.42 3.34
CA MET A 234 0.78 3.46 3.17
C MET A 234 1.76 3.95 2.09
N CYS A 235 3.07 3.72 2.28
CA CYS A 235 4.17 4.23 1.46
C CYS A 235 4.38 5.75 1.46
N THR A 236 3.62 6.52 2.25
CA THR A 236 3.83 7.96 2.37
C THR A 236 4.54 8.32 3.68
N ARG A 237 4.91 9.59 3.84
CA ARG A 237 5.42 10.12 5.12
C ARG A 237 4.47 9.91 6.31
N ASP A 238 3.17 9.81 6.02
CA ASP A 238 2.11 9.61 7.01
C ASP A 238 1.82 8.11 7.28
N SER A 239 2.63 7.19 6.71
CA SER A 239 2.47 5.74 6.86
C SER A 239 2.86 5.26 8.26
N GLY A 240 1.88 5.25 9.17
CA GLY A 240 2.02 4.69 10.50
C GLY A 240 0.77 4.83 11.36
N GLY A 241 0.88 4.31 12.58
CA GLY A 241 -0.20 4.30 13.58
C GLY A 241 0.33 4.26 15.01
N VAL A 242 -0.55 4.54 15.96
CA VAL A 242 -0.29 4.48 17.41
C VAL A 242 -1.25 3.47 18.05
N ASN A 243 -0.75 2.66 18.97
CA ASN A 243 -1.48 1.52 19.51
C ASN A 243 -1.25 1.44 21.02
N GLN A 244 -2.32 1.47 21.80
CA GLN A 244 -2.27 1.25 23.24
C GLN A 244 -2.14 -0.25 23.54
N ASP A 245 -1.20 -0.64 24.40
CA ASP A 245 -1.12 -2.02 24.89
C ASP A 245 -2.13 -2.28 26.02
N HIS A 246 -3.40 -2.44 25.63
CA HIS A 246 -4.55 -2.58 26.52
C HIS A 246 -4.77 -3.99 27.11
N SER A 247 -3.94 -4.98 26.75
CA SER A 247 -4.12 -6.37 27.18
C SER A 247 -2.83 -7.03 27.61
N LEU A 248 -2.88 -7.90 28.62
CA LEU A 248 -1.72 -8.74 28.96
C LEU A 248 -1.40 -9.75 27.84
N ASN A 249 -2.41 -10.16 27.07
CA ASN A 249 -2.20 -11.07 25.96
C ASN A 249 -1.73 -10.28 24.71
N PRO A 250 -0.59 -10.64 24.10
CA PRO A 250 -0.03 -9.96 22.91
C PRO A 250 -1.03 -9.82 21.74
N ILE A 251 -1.99 -10.75 21.63
CA ILE A 251 -3.02 -10.73 20.58
C ILE A 251 -3.89 -9.47 20.66
N GLY A 252 -4.06 -8.87 21.85
CA GLY A 252 -4.80 -7.63 22.00
C GLY A 252 -4.14 -6.46 21.29
N ALA A 253 -2.86 -6.24 21.54
CA ALA A 253 -2.08 -5.21 20.86
C ALA A 253 -1.87 -5.54 19.36
N ALA A 254 -1.70 -6.81 19.01
CA ALA A 254 -1.60 -7.25 17.62
C ALA A 254 -2.89 -6.97 16.82
N SER A 255 -4.05 -7.17 17.44
CA SER A 255 -5.34 -6.84 16.84
C SER A 255 -5.46 -5.36 16.54
N THR A 256 -5.08 -4.49 17.48
CA THR A 256 -5.05 -3.04 17.27
C THR A 256 -4.08 -2.65 16.17
N MET A 257 -2.85 -3.14 16.22
CA MET A 257 -1.86 -2.87 15.17
C MET A 257 -2.34 -3.31 13.78
N ALA A 258 -2.95 -4.49 13.70
CA ALA A 258 -3.50 -4.99 12.44
C ALA A 258 -4.64 -4.11 11.93
N HIS A 259 -5.50 -3.61 12.81
CA HIS A 259 -6.57 -2.66 12.49
C HIS A 259 -6.01 -1.33 11.97
N GLU A 260 -5.09 -0.72 12.72
CA GLU A 260 -4.48 0.57 12.37
C GLU A 260 -3.69 0.51 11.06
N MET A 261 -2.95 -0.57 10.83
CA MET A 261 -2.29 -0.79 9.55
C MET A 261 -3.29 -1.01 8.40
N GLY A 262 -4.49 -1.53 8.71
CA GLY A 262 -5.60 -1.66 7.77
C GLY A 262 -6.09 -0.31 7.28
N HIS A 263 -6.18 0.70 8.17
CA HIS A 263 -6.43 2.07 7.76
C HIS A 263 -5.34 2.62 6.85
N ASN A 264 -4.06 2.43 7.19
CA ASN A 264 -2.95 2.85 6.32
C ASN A 264 -3.09 2.25 4.90
N LEU A 265 -3.53 0.99 4.81
CA LEU A 265 -3.84 0.24 3.58
C LEU A 265 -5.19 0.58 2.93
N GLY A 266 -5.92 1.56 3.46
CA GLY A 266 -7.13 2.10 2.85
C GLY A 266 -8.44 1.42 3.26
N MET A 267 -8.42 0.51 4.23
CA MET A 267 -9.61 -0.19 4.71
C MET A 267 -10.47 0.74 5.58
N SER A 268 -11.78 0.75 5.32
CA SER A 268 -12.77 1.35 6.22
C SER A 268 -13.24 0.35 7.28
N HIS A 269 -13.86 0.87 8.33
CA HIS A 269 -14.64 0.02 9.22
C HIS A 269 -15.73 -0.73 8.47
N ASP A 270 -15.93 -2.00 8.85
CA ASP A 270 -16.96 -2.85 8.24
C ASP A 270 -18.37 -2.26 8.43
N GLU A 271 -18.63 -1.65 9.59
CA GLU A 271 -19.92 -1.01 9.90
C GLU A 271 -20.23 0.24 9.05
N ASP A 272 -19.21 0.91 8.51
CA ASP A 272 -19.40 2.08 7.64
C ASP A 272 -19.74 1.70 6.21
N ILE A 273 -19.49 0.44 5.83
CA ILE A 273 -19.73 -0.08 4.50
C ILE A 273 -21.14 -0.70 4.46
N ALA A 274 -22.08 0.02 3.86
CA ALA A 274 -23.45 -0.47 3.70
C ALA A 274 -23.50 -1.85 3.03
N GLY A 275 -24.11 -2.83 3.70
CA GLY A 275 -24.22 -4.21 3.24
C GLY A 275 -22.99 -5.08 3.47
N CYS A 276 -21.96 -4.56 4.14
CA CYS A 276 -20.82 -5.38 4.55
C CYS A 276 -21.22 -6.37 5.63
N LEU A 277 -20.82 -7.63 5.46
CA LEU A 277 -21.06 -8.69 6.42
C LEU A 277 -19.73 -9.32 6.79
N CYS A 278 -19.38 -9.25 8.07
CA CYS A 278 -18.30 -10.06 8.60
C CYS A 278 -18.76 -11.53 8.65
N PRO A 279 -18.01 -12.47 8.05
CA PRO A 279 -18.34 -13.90 8.08
C PRO A 279 -18.27 -14.50 9.50
N VAL A 280 -17.62 -13.81 10.44
CA VAL A 280 -17.45 -14.26 11.82
C VAL A 280 -18.38 -13.45 12.75
N PRO A 281 -19.20 -14.09 13.59
CA PRO A 281 -20.00 -13.37 14.58
C PRO A 281 -19.13 -12.57 15.56
N LYS A 282 -19.63 -11.42 16.05
CA LYS A 282 -18.92 -10.60 17.07
C LYS A 282 -18.61 -11.40 18.35
N ALA A 283 -19.49 -12.33 18.73
CA ALA A 283 -19.28 -13.21 19.89
C ALA A 283 -18.05 -14.14 19.74
N ASP A 284 -17.67 -14.43 18.49
CA ASP A 284 -16.53 -15.27 18.14
C ASP A 284 -15.32 -14.45 17.69
N GLY A 285 -15.30 -13.14 17.98
CA GLY A 285 -14.18 -12.23 17.72
C GLY A 285 -14.38 -11.26 16.54
N GLY A 286 -15.32 -11.53 15.64
CA GLY A 286 -15.59 -10.64 14.51
C GLY A 286 -14.43 -10.51 13.52
N CYS A 287 -14.42 -9.38 12.81
CA CYS A 287 -13.44 -9.05 11.78
C CYS A 287 -12.49 -7.94 12.25
N VAL A 288 -11.28 -7.91 11.69
CA VAL A 288 -10.21 -6.99 12.12
C VAL A 288 -10.67 -5.54 12.03
N MET A 289 -11.33 -5.15 10.93
CA MET A 289 -11.84 -3.79 10.70
C MET A 289 -13.23 -3.53 11.32
N ALA A 290 -13.65 -4.29 12.34
CA ALA A 290 -14.81 -3.89 13.12
C ALA A 290 -14.48 -2.60 13.88
N ALA A 291 -15.42 -1.65 13.96
CA ALA A 291 -15.20 -0.35 14.64
C ALA A 291 -14.90 -0.48 16.15
N SER A 292 -15.13 -1.66 16.73
CA SER A 292 -14.91 -1.91 18.15
C SER A 292 -14.30 -3.27 18.45
N VAL A 293 -13.43 -3.30 19.47
CA VAL A 293 -12.76 -4.48 20.00
C VAL A 293 -13.64 -5.13 21.06
N GLY A 294 -13.91 -6.42 20.85
CA GLY A 294 -14.53 -7.28 21.86
C GLY A 294 -13.50 -7.93 22.80
N LEU A 295 -13.99 -8.70 23.77
CA LEU A 295 -13.15 -9.55 24.64
C LEU A 295 -12.51 -10.72 23.88
N THR A 296 -13.09 -11.09 22.73
CA THR A 296 -12.53 -12.08 21.82
C THR A 296 -11.94 -11.33 20.63
N TYR A 297 -10.70 -11.66 20.28
CA TYR A 297 -9.96 -10.95 19.24
C TYR A 297 -10.36 -11.40 17.83
N PRO A 298 -10.32 -10.50 16.83
CA PRO A 298 -10.71 -10.78 15.46
C PRO A 298 -9.81 -11.82 14.81
N LYS A 299 -10.40 -12.57 13.88
CA LYS A 299 -9.76 -13.75 13.27
C LYS A 299 -9.36 -13.55 11.82
N ARG A 300 -10.00 -12.61 11.13
CA ARG A 300 -9.81 -12.37 9.70
C ARG A 300 -10.33 -11.00 9.28
N PHE A 301 -9.90 -10.55 8.12
CA PHE A 301 -10.50 -9.40 7.43
C PHE A 301 -11.82 -9.79 6.76
N SER A 302 -12.73 -8.82 6.61
CA SER A 302 -13.95 -9.02 5.83
C SER A 302 -13.63 -8.93 4.34
N HIS A 303 -14.55 -9.42 3.50
CA HIS A 303 -14.41 -9.25 2.05
C HIS A 303 -14.44 -7.77 1.63
N CYS A 304 -15.07 -6.91 2.43
CA CYS A 304 -15.11 -5.47 2.17
C CYS A 304 -13.76 -4.82 2.43
N SER A 305 -13.09 -5.21 3.52
CA SER A 305 -11.74 -4.74 3.84
C SER A 305 -10.75 -5.20 2.76
N GLU A 306 -10.85 -6.46 2.32
CA GLU A 306 -10.07 -6.99 1.21
C GLU A 306 -10.27 -6.16 -0.07
N GLN A 307 -11.52 -5.84 -0.42
CA GLN A 307 -11.84 -5.04 -1.59
C GLN A 307 -11.27 -3.61 -1.50
N ASP A 308 -11.42 -2.95 -0.35
CA ASP A 308 -10.89 -1.60 -0.11
C ASP A 308 -9.36 -1.59 -0.26
N MET A 309 -8.68 -2.58 0.32
CA MET A 309 -7.23 -2.73 0.19
C MET A 309 -6.82 -2.90 -1.27
N TRP A 310 -7.42 -3.85 -2.00
CA TRP A 310 -7.09 -4.07 -3.41
C TRP A 310 -7.43 -2.87 -4.30
N GLN A 311 -8.40 -2.05 -3.90
CA GLN A 311 -8.68 -0.79 -4.59
C GLN A 311 -7.57 0.24 -4.35
N PHE A 312 -7.09 0.37 -3.11
CA PHE A 312 -5.99 1.26 -2.76
C PHE A 312 -4.66 0.83 -3.39
N LEU A 313 -4.36 -0.47 -3.40
CA LEU A 313 -3.15 -1.06 -4.01
C LEU A 313 -3.07 -0.93 -5.55
N ARG A 314 -4.10 -0.35 -6.21
CA ARG A 314 -4.03 0.02 -7.63
C ARG A 314 -3.28 1.33 -7.86
N ASP A 315 -3.07 2.12 -6.80
CA ASP A 315 -2.34 3.39 -6.84
C ASP A 315 -0.83 3.13 -7.02
N SER A 316 -0.16 3.88 -7.92
CA SER A 316 1.31 3.76 -8.12
C SER A 316 2.07 4.14 -6.87
N ARG A 317 1.49 5.01 -6.03
CA ARG A 317 2.12 5.41 -4.78
C ARG A 317 2.29 4.25 -3.80
N THR A 318 1.67 3.09 -4.06
CA THR A 318 1.83 1.86 -3.27
C THR A 318 2.97 0.96 -3.75
N SER A 319 3.84 1.45 -4.64
CA SER A 319 4.95 0.69 -5.21
C SER A 319 5.98 0.24 -4.17
N CYS A 320 6.05 0.87 -2.99
CA CYS A 320 6.91 0.43 -1.89
C CYS A 320 6.57 -0.97 -1.35
N LEU A 321 5.39 -1.49 -1.66
CA LEU A 321 4.95 -2.81 -1.21
C LEU A 321 5.28 -3.93 -2.21
N LEU A 322 5.93 -3.59 -3.33
CA LEU A 322 6.27 -4.52 -4.40
C LEU A 322 7.67 -5.12 -4.23
N ASN A 323 8.58 -4.44 -3.53
CA ASN A 323 9.88 -5.02 -3.19
C ASN A 323 9.68 -6.14 -2.18
N VAL A 324 10.13 -7.34 -2.55
CA VAL A 324 10.37 -8.41 -1.59
C VAL A 324 11.56 -7.96 -0.73
N PRO A 325 11.47 -8.00 0.61
CA PRO A 325 12.63 -7.88 1.48
C PRO A 325 13.70 -8.82 0.94
N THR A 326 14.91 -8.32 0.70
CA THR A 326 15.88 -9.03 -0.15
C THR A 326 16.21 -10.42 0.41
N VAL A 327 16.68 -11.32 -0.45
CA VAL A 327 17.03 -12.73 -0.19
C VAL A 327 17.90 -12.95 1.05
N ASP A 328 18.65 -11.93 1.46
CA ASP A 328 19.48 -11.94 2.64
C ASP A 328 18.72 -11.48 3.90
N GLU A 329 17.59 -10.78 3.78
CA GLU A 329 16.83 -10.04 4.80
C GLU A 329 15.83 -10.84 5.64
N LEU A 330 15.87 -12.17 5.76
CA LEU A 330 14.92 -12.89 6.62
C LEU A 330 15.60 -13.69 7.74
N TYR A 331 15.08 -13.55 8.95
CA TYR A 331 15.56 -14.11 10.21
C TYR A 331 15.12 -15.56 10.35
N GLY A 332 16.06 -16.48 10.61
CA GLY A 332 15.83 -17.92 10.73
C GLY A 332 16.44 -18.79 9.62
N GLY A 333 17.12 -18.18 8.65
CA GLY A 333 17.71 -18.88 7.50
C GLY A 333 16.68 -19.27 6.44
N PRO A 334 17.10 -19.75 5.25
CA PRO A 334 16.20 -20.08 4.16
C PRO A 334 15.28 -21.26 4.51
N VAL A 335 13.96 -21.06 4.41
CA VAL A 335 12.92 -22.04 4.71
C VAL A 335 11.94 -22.15 3.54
N CYS A 336 12.14 -23.19 2.75
CA CYS A 336 11.25 -23.48 1.65
C CYS A 336 9.79 -23.71 2.08
N GLY A 337 8.87 -22.95 1.48
CA GLY A 337 7.42 -23.07 1.63
C GLY A 337 6.79 -21.96 2.49
N ASN A 338 7.50 -20.86 2.68
CA ASN A 338 7.10 -19.72 3.47
C ASN A 338 6.70 -18.47 2.65
N GLN A 339 6.63 -18.56 1.32
CA GLN A 339 6.31 -17.48 0.37
C GLN A 339 7.31 -16.32 0.29
N PHE A 340 8.52 -16.49 0.83
CA PHE A 340 9.64 -15.59 0.63
C PHE A 340 10.72 -16.30 -0.17
N VAL A 341 11.24 -15.66 -1.21
CA VAL A 341 12.35 -16.23 -1.97
C VAL A 341 13.65 -15.92 -1.25
N GLU A 342 14.17 -16.91 -0.53
CA GLU A 342 15.36 -16.79 0.33
C GLU A 342 16.63 -17.39 -0.29
N ARG A 343 17.77 -17.25 0.40
CA ARG A 343 19.07 -17.65 -0.14
C ARG A 343 19.12 -19.15 -0.44
N GLY A 344 19.33 -19.48 -1.72
CA GLY A 344 19.37 -20.86 -2.21
C GLY A 344 18.06 -21.31 -2.85
N GLU A 345 17.01 -20.51 -2.73
CA GLU A 345 15.71 -20.73 -3.36
C GLU A 345 15.60 -19.91 -4.64
N GLN A 346 14.88 -20.45 -5.62
CA GLN A 346 14.57 -19.74 -6.88
C GLN A 346 13.11 -19.29 -6.93
N CYS A 347 12.27 -19.85 -6.06
CA CYS A 347 10.86 -19.53 -5.94
C CYS A 347 10.31 -20.08 -4.64
N ASP A 348 9.30 -19.42 -4.08
CA ASP A 348 8.54 -19.95 -2.96
C ASP A 348 7.05 -19.61 -3.15
N CYS A 349 6.22 -20.63 -3.23
CA CYS A 349 4.78 -20.53 -3.42
C CYS A 349 3.97 -20.98 -2.20
N GLY A 350 4.62 -21.14 -1.05
CA GLY A 350 4.03 -21.70 0.16
C GLY A 350 4.19 -23.22 0.26
N THR A 351 3.48 -23.80 1.23
CA THR A 351 3.51 -25.25 1.47
C THR A 351 2.98 -26.05 0.27
N PRO A 352 3.33 -27.34 0.11
CA PRO A 352 2.84 -28.17 -1.00
C PRO A 352 1.31 -28.23 -1.12
N GLU A 353 0.59 -28.06 -0.02
CA GLU A 353 -0.87 -28.04 0.02
C GLU A 353 -1.47 -26.70 -0.47
N GLU A 354 -0.73 -25.60 -0.31
CA GLU A 354 -1.17 -24.23 -0.63
C GLU A 354 -0.67 -23.75 -2.00
N CYS A 355 0.46 -24.28 -2.44
CA CYS A 355 1.10 -23.86 -3.67
C CYS A 355 0.25 -24.21 -4.90
N SER A 356 -0.25 -23.15 -5.57
CA SER A 356 -0.96 -23.26 -6.84
C SER A 356 -0.06 -22.98 -8.06
N ASP A 357 1.20 -22.64 -7.83
CA ASP A 357 2.14 -22.26 -8.88
C ASP A 357 2.64 -23.49 -9.65
N ARG A 358 2.46 -23.47 -10.97
CA ARG A 358 2.92 -24.53 -11.87
C ARG A 358 4.42 -24.48 -12.12
N CYS A 359 5.05 -23.32 -11.99
CA CYS A 359 6.45 -23.06 -12.31
C CYS A 359 7.38 -23.36 -11.12
N CYS A 360 6.86 -23.31 -9.89
CA CYS A 360 7.62 -23.57 -8.68
C CYS A 360 7.43 -25.01 -8.16
N ASN A 361 8.51 -25.62 -7.67
CA ASN A 361 8.44 -26.85 -6.91
C ASN A 361 8.39 -26.54 -5.40
N ALA A 362 7.18 -26.61 -4.82
CA ALA A 362 6.94 -26.29 -3.41
C ALA A 362 7.72 -27.13 -2.40
N THR A 363 8.25 -28.30 -2.78
CA THR A 363 9.04 -29.14 -1.86
C THR A 363 10.52 -28.76 -1.84
N THR A 364 11.03 -28.15 -2.91
CA THR A 364 12.46 -27.83 -3.05
C THR A 364 12.74 -26.34 -3.20
N CYS A 365 11.70 -25.53 -3.40
CA CYS A 365 11.78 -24.09 -3.68
C CYS A 365 12.74 -23.76 -4.83
N GLN A 366 12.70 -24.64 -5.83
CA GLN A 366 13.43 -24.51 -7.09
C GLN A 366 12.44 -24.38 -8.23
N LEU A 367 12.86 -23.70 -9.29
CA LEU A 367 12.10 -23.67 -10.54
C LEU A 367 12.02 -25.09 -11.10
N LYS A 368 10.86 -25.45 -11.64
CA LYS A 368 10.71 -26.71 -12.38
C LYS A 368 11.55 -26.67 -13.66
N GLU A 369 11.92 -27.85 -14.14
CA GLU A 369 12.71 -27.98 -15.37
C GLU A 369 12.07 -27.21 -16.53
N GLY A 370 12.85 -26.30 -17.14
CA GLY A 370 12.38 -25.43 -18.23
C GLY A 370 11.74 -24.11 -17.79
N ALA A 371 11.51 -23.87 -16.50
CA ALA A 371 11.06 -22.57 -15.98
C ALA A 371 12.25 -21.62 -15.73
N GLU A 372 12.06 -20.34 -16.08
CA GLU A 372 12.99 -19.24 -15.82
C GLU A 372 12.43 -18.24 -14.81
N CYS A 373 11.10 -18.22 -14.61
CA CYS A 373 10.42 -17.35 -13.67
C CYS A 373 9.14 -18.02 -13.15
N THR A 374 8.60 -17.48 -12.06
CA THR A 374 7.35 -17.94 -11.41
C THR A 374 6.31 -16.83 -11.35
N HIS A 375 6.72 -15.67 -10.85
CA HIS A 375 5.89 -14.48 -10.68
C HIS A 375 6.54 -13.26 -11.34
N GLY A 376 5.82 -12.13 -11.31
CA GLY A 376 6.26 -10.86 -11.88
C GLY A 376 5.57 -10.51 -13.20
N ASP A 377 5.37 -9.23 -13.46
CA ASP A 377 4.67 -8.74 -14.65
C ASP A 377 5.42 -9.03 -15.96
N CYS A 378 6.72 -9.33 -15.87
CA CYS A 378 7.56 -9.78 -16.97
C CYS A 378 7.73 -11.30 -17.03
N CYS A 379 6.93 -12.06 -16.28
CA CYS A 379 6.86 -13.52 -16.40
C CYS A 379 5.61 -13.95 -17.20
N GLN A 380 5.79 -14.86 -18.15
CA GLN A 380 4.69 -15.48 -18.89
C GLN A 380 4.98 -16.95 -19.16
N ASP A 381 4.05 -17.83 -18.77
CA ASP A 381 4.18 -19.28 -18.96
C ASP A 381 5.53 -19.84 -18.47
N CYS A 382 5.96 -19.40 -17.28
CA CYS A 382 7.24 -19.72 -16.66
C CYS A 382 8.49 -19.23 -17.42
N LYS A 383 8.35 -18.31 -18.38
CA LYS A 383 9.44 -17.72 -19.17
C LYS A 383 9.48 -16.20 -19.03
N VAL A 384 10.69 -15.65 -19.01
CA VAL A 384 10.87 -14.19 -18.97
C VAL A 384 10.45 -13.61 -20.32
N LYS A 385 9.59 -12.59 -20.29
CA LYS A 385 9.16 -11.87 -21.49
C LYS A 385 10.36 -11.20 -22.15
N ALA A 386 10.33 -11.13 -23.49
CA ALA A 386 11.40 -10.50 -24.25
C ALA A 386 11.63 -9.03 -23.86
N ALA A 387 12.86 -8.55 -24.06
CA ALA A 387 13.21 -7.16 -23.81
C ALA A 387 12.32 -6.21 -24.63
N GLY A 388 11.81 -5.16 -23.99
CA GLY A 388 10.96 -4.15 -24.60
C GLY A 388 9.46 -4.47 -24.62
N VAL A 389 9.04 -5.61 -24.07
CA VAL A 389 7.60 -5.89 -23.87
C VAL A 389 7.05 -4.99 -22.77
N LEU A 390 5.92 -4.33 -23.03
CA LEU A 390 5.26 -3.45 -22.06
C LEU A 390 4.78 -4.24 -20.84
N CYS A 391 5.34 -3.94 -19.67
CA CYS A 391 4.88 -4.49 -18.38
C CYS A 391 3.97 -3.50 -17.65
N ARG A 392 4.31 -2.21 -17.65
CA ARG A 392 3.48 -1.14 -17.06
C ARG A 392 3.24 -0.02 -18.06
N ALA A 393 1.97 0.30 -18.29
CA ALA A 393 1.58 1.43 -19.12
C ALA A 393 1.61 2.73 -18.32
N ALA A 394 2.02 3.83 -18.96
CA ALA A 394 1.95 5.17 -18.39
C ALA A 394 0.52 5.53 -17.97
N LYS A 395 0.35 6.01 -16.74
CA LYS A 395 -0.96 6.35 -16.18
C LYS A 395 -1.52 7.68 -16.69
N ASN A 396 -0.63 8.64 -16.90
CA ASN A 396 -0.95 9.98 -17.34
C ASN A 396 0.24 10.59 -18.09
N ASP A 397 0.08 11.80 -18.62
CA ASP A 397 1.12 12.46 -19.40
C ASP A 397 2.45 12.66 -18.65
N CYS A 398 2.45 12.67 -17.32
CA CYS A 398 3.64 12.85 -16.48
C CYS A 398 4.31 11.55 -16.03
N ASP A 399 3.73 10.40 -16.37
CA ASP A 399 4.21 9.08 -16.02
C ASP A 399 4.85 8.43 -17.26
N LEU A 400 5.92 7.65 -17.11
CA LEU A 400 6.58 6.97 -18.23
C LEU A 400 6.16 5.49 -18.24
N PRO A 401 6.08 4.84 -19.42
CA PRO A 401 5.81 3.40 -19.46
C PRO A 401 7.09 2.58 -19.19
N GLU A 402 6.96 1.41 -18.56
CA GLU A 402 8.09 0.51 -18.31
C GLU A 402 7.96 -0.77 -19.12
N HIS A 403 9.12 -1.21 -19.59
CA HIS A 403 9.25 -2.37 -20.43
C HIS A 403 10.15 -3.40 -19.77
N CYS A 404 9.84 -4.67 -19.98
CA CYS A 404 10.64 -5.79 -19.52
C CYS A 404 12.07 -5.67 -20.05
N THR A 405 13.05 -6.00 -19.22
CA THR A 405 14.46 -5.96 -19.60
C THR A 405 14.88 -7.16 -20.45
N GLY A 406 14.08 -8.23 -20.46
CA GLY A 406 14.41 -9.50 -21.10
C GLY A 406 15.25 -10.44 -20.23
N PHE A 407 15.70 -9.99 -19.05
CA PHE A 407 16.53 -10.77 -18.14
C PHE A 407 15.92 -10.89 -16.73
N SER A 408 14.89 -10.10 -16.42
CA SER A 408 14.18 -10.12 -15.13
C SER A 408 12.70 -10.44 -15.34
N ALA A 409 12.14 -11.21 -14.41
CA ALA A 409 10.72 -11.50 -14.32
C ALA A 409 9.90 -10.32 -13.75
N GLU A 410 10.57 -9.40 -13.06
CA GLU A 410 9.96 -8.19 -12.52
C GLU A 410 9.98 -7.02 -13.50
N CYS A 411 8.93 -6.21 -13.44
CA CYS A 411 8.91 -4.94 -14.18
C CYS A 411 9.91 -3.97 -13.53
N PRO A 412 10.68 -3.19 -14.31
CA PRO A 412 11.55 -2.16 -13.76
C PRO A 412 10.80 -1.17 -12.86
N GLU A 413 11.55 -0.50 -11.98
CA GLU A 413 10.99 0.52 -11.08
C GLU A 413 10.18 1.59 -11.83
N ASP A 414 9.04 1.97 -11.24
CA ASP A 414 8.15 3.03 -11.76
C ASP A 414 8.92 4.37 -11.82
N VAL A 415 9.06 4.89 -13.04
CA VAL A 415 9.71 6.17 -13.29
C VAL A 415 8.75 7.13 -13.98
N PHE A 416 8.81 8.39 -13.53
CA PHE A 416 8.00 9.46 -14.09
C PHE A 416 8.87 10.59 -14.67
N GLN A 417 8.22 11.46 -15.45
CA GLN A 417 8.83 12.63 -16.06
C GLN A 417 9.33 13.63 -15.02
N GLU A 418 10.32 14.45 -15.39
CA GLU A 418 10.79 15.53 -14.53
C GLU A 418 9.69 16.57 -14.20
N ASN A 419 9.85 17.22 -13.05
CA ASN A 419 8.95 18.28 -12.63
C ASN A 419 9.06 19.48 -13.58
N GLY A 420 7.90 20.03 -13.95
CA GLY A 420 7.80 21.18 -14.83
C GLY A 420 7.54 20.86 -16.31
N ILE A 421 7.49 19.58 -16.71
CA ILE A 421 7.08 19.23 -18.06
C ILE A 421 5.60 19.57 -18.28
N PRO A 422 5.21 20.22 -19.40
CA PRO A 422 3.80 20.51 -19.69
C PRO A 422 2.95 19.24 -19.82
N CYS A 423 1.77 19.23 -19.20
CA CYS A 423 0.82 18.11 -19.25
C CYS A 423 -0.62 18.59 -19.55
N GLN A 424 -1.51 17.67 -19.93
CA GLN A 424 -2.91 17.95 -20.29
C GLN A 424 -3.06 19.02 -21.38
N ASN A 425 -2.30 18.90 -22.48
CA ASN A 425 -2.24 19.90 -23.56
C ASN A 425 -1.81 21.30 -23.05
N SER A 426 -0.74 21.35 -22.25
CA SER A 426 -0.18 22.60 -21.67
C SER A 426 -1.10 23.34 -20.69
N ASN A 427 -2.12 22.66 -20.15
CA ASN A 427 -2.99 23.19 -19.11
C ASN A 427 -2.44 22.97 -17.69
N GLY A 428 -1.43 22.11 -17.54
CA GLY A 428 -0.74 21.85 -16.28
C GLY A 428 0.76 21.64 -16.47
N TYR A 429 1.44 21.43 -15.35
CA TYR A 429 2.83 21.01 -15.32
C TYR A 429 3.00 19.79 -14.43
N CYS A 430 3.89 18.89 -14.82
CA CYS A 430 4.18 17.67 -14.09
C CYS A 430 4.81 17.97 -12.74
N TYR A 431 4.35 17.25 -11.72
CA TYR A 431 4.92 17.29 -10.38
C TYR A 431 4.81 15.90 -9.75
N ASN A 432 5.95 15.28 -9.50
CA ASN A 432 6.10 13.94 -8.94
C ASN A 432 5.20 12.89 -9.62
N GLY A 433 5.22 12.86 -10.96
CA GLY A 433 4.47 11.89 -11.77
C GLY A 433 2.96 12.14 -11.88
N ALA A 434 2.46 13.24 -11.31
CA ALA A 434 1.09 13.69 -11.47
C ALA A 434 1.03 15.02 -12.23
N CYS A 435 -0.14 15.30 -12.82
CA CYS A 435 -0.46 16.60 -13.42
C CYS A 435 -1.44 17.36 -12.51
N PRO A 436 -0.98 18.00 -11.43
CA PRO A 436 -1.87 18.67 -10.47
C PRO A 436 -2.65 19.83 -11.10
N SER A 437 -3.97 19.87 -10.86
CA SER A 437 -4.84 20.94 -11.34
C SER A 437 -5.88 21.39 -10.30
N HIS A 438 -6.25 22.67 -10.35
CA HIS A 438 -7.32 23.24 -9.52
C HIS A 438 -8.64 22.49 -9.69
N SER A 439 -8.99 22.17 -10.94
CA SER A 439 -10.26 21.54 -11.29
C SER A 439 -10.33 20.09 -10.84
N GLU A 440 -9.23 19.33 -10.86
CA GLU A 440 -9.21 17.96 -10.33
C GLU A 440 -9.29 17.96 -8.82
N GLN A 441 -8.59 18.87 -8.14
CA GLN A 441 -8.68 18.95 -6.68
C GLN A 441 -10.06 19.41 -6.19
N CYS A 442 -10.71 20.30 -6.93
CA CYS A 442 -12.12 20.62 -6.67
C CYS A 442 -13.05 19.44 -6.90
N ARG A 443 -12.81 18.63 -7.94
CA ARG A 443 -13.56 17.39 -8.16
C ARG A 443 -13.34 16.41 -7.00
N MET A 444 -12.11 16.26 -6.51
CA MET A 444 -11.80 15.40 -5.35
C MET A 444 -12.57 15.82 -4.09
N LEU A 445 -12.65 17.14 -3.81
CA LEU A 445 -13.30 17.65 -2.61
C LEU A 445 -14.83 17.76 -2.71
N TRP A 446 -15.38 17.97 -3.90
CA TRP A 446 -16.78 18.41 -4.07
C TRP A 446 -17.56 17.66 -5.16
N GLY A 447 -16.90 16.84 -5.97
CA GLY A 447 -17.49 16.21 -7.16
C GLY A 447 -17.76 17.18 -8.32
N ALA A 448 -17.35 18.44 -8.21
CA ALA A 448 -17.66 19.52 -9.15
C ALA A 448 -16.40 20.34 -9.53
N GLY A 449 -16.53 21.23 -10.52
CA GLY A 449 -15.40 21.97 -11.11
C GLY A 449 -14.84 23.11 -10.23
N SER A 450 -13.69 23.67 -10.62
CA SER A 450 -13.04 24.79 -9.92
C SER A 450 -13.73 26.13 -10.18
N CYS A 451 -13.80 26.98 -9.15
CA CYS A 451 -14.20 28.38 -9.30
C CYS A 451 -12.97 29.18 -9.73
N SER A 452 -12.88 29.58 -10.99
CA SER A 452 -11.83 30.52 -11.40
C SER A 452 -12.30 31.93 -11.04
N PRO A 453 -11.51 32.74 -10.30
CA PRO A 453 -11.86 34.14 -10.11
C PRO A 453 -11.73 34.86 -11.45
N MET A 454 -12.83 34.97 -12.20
CA MET A 454 -12.95 36.03 -13.19
C MET A 454 -13.11 37.33 -12.41
N LEU A 455 -12.00 38.02 -12.17
CA LEU A 455 -12.04 39.38 -11.64
C LEU A 455 -12.31 40.36 -12.79
N PRO A 456 -13.37 41.17 -12.71
CA PRO A 456 -13.40 42.44 -13.40
C PRO A 456 -12.40 43.38 -12.70
N THR A 457 -11.43 43.94 -13.44
CA THR A 457 -10.58 45.07 -13.03
C THR A 457 -11.41 46.31 -12.65
N PRO A 458 -10.91 47.38 -11.95
CA PRO A 458 -9.67 47.69 -11.18
C PRO A 458 -10.00 48.38 -9.81
N PRO A 459 -9.26 49.34 -9.17
CA PRO A 459 -7.81 49.71 -9.10
C PRO A 459 -7.29 49.89 -7.64
N ARG A 460 -6.21 49.21 -7.20
CA ARG A 460 -5.23 49.77 -6.20
C ARG A 460 -3.86 49.10 -6.39
N PRO A 461 -2.76 49.87 -6.39
CA PRO A 461 -1.41 49.33 -6.52
C PRO A 461 -0.91 48.84 -5.15
N HIS A 462 0.00 47.86 -5.15
CA HIS A 462 0.79 47.37 -4.00
C HIS A 462 0.30 46.13 -3.22
N HIS A 463 -0.34 45.16 -3.86
CA HIS A 463 -0.17 43.75 -3.48
C HIS A 463 -0.13 42.90 -4.74
N TRP A 464 0.94 42.11 -4.91
CA TRP A 464 1.23 41.34 -6.10
C TRP A 464 0.09 40.37 -6.44
N VAL A 465 -0.58 40.63 -7.57
CA VAL A 465 -1.82 39.98 -8.04
C VAL A 465 -1.58 38.52 -8.53
N MET A 466 -0.37 37.97 -8.38
CA MET A 466 0.01 36.65 -8.92
C MET A 466 -0.27 35.47 -7.98
N ASP A 467 -0.30 35.67 -6.65
CA ASP A 467 -0.46 34.56 -5.68
C ASP A 467 -1.92 34.12 -5.46
N VAL A 468 -2.89 34.81 -6.05
CA VAL A 468 -4.33 34.54 -5.89
C VAL A 468 -4.71 33.11 -6.30
N LYS A 469 -3.93 32.48 -7.19
CA LYS A 469 -4.17 31.13 -7.69
C LYS A 469 -3.46 30.02 -6.91
N CYS A 470 -2.69 30.31 -5.87
CA CYS A 470 -1.92 29.29 -5.12
C CYS A 470 -2.27 29.21 -3.62
N GLY A 471 -3.22 30.03 -3.16
CA GLY A 471 -3.71 30.03 -1.79
C GLY A 471 -4.85 29.02 -1.55
N THR A 472 -5.92 29.48 -0.90
CA THR A 472 -7.11 28.65 -0.62
C THR A 472 -7.82 28.25 -1.91
N LEU A 473 -8.10 26.95 -2.06
CA LEU A 473 -8.83 26.41 -3.20
C LEU A 473 -10.33 26.72 -3.10
N LEU A 474 -10.88 27.31 -4.16
CA LEU A 474 -12.29 27.67 -4.28
C LEU A 474 -12.96 26.84 -5.39
N CYS A 475 -14.06 26.18 -5.06
CA CYS A 475 -14.75 25.24 -5.95
C CYS A 475 -16.19 25.67 -6.22
N LEU A 476 -16.69 25.41 -7.42
CA LEU A 476 -18.11 25.55 -7.73
C LEU A 476 -18.81 24.29 -7.26
N SER A 477 -19.74 24.40 -6.31
CA SER A 477 -20.53 23.23 -5.90
C SER A 477 -21.94 23.58 -5.45
N ASN A 478 -22.88 22.76 -5.90
CA ASN A 478 -24.28 22.76 -5.45
C ASN A 478 -24.49 21.85 -4.23
N THR A 479 -23.49 21.02 -3.85
CA THR A 479 -23.59 20.12 -2.70
C THR A 479 -23.51 20.89 -1.40
N THR A 480 -24.27 20.48 -0.38
CA THR A 480 -24.35 21.18 0.92
C THR A 480 -23.08 21.02 1.75
N SER A 481 -22.40 19.88 1.65
CA SER A 481 -21.14 19.56 2.34
C SER A 481 -20.07 19.04 1.36
N PRO A 482 -18.77 19.21 1.69
CA PRO A 482 -17.69 18.59 0.93
C PRO A 482 -17.63 17.08 1.18
N VAL A 483 -17.01 16.36 0.25
CA VAL A 483 -16.70 14.92 0.36
C VAL A 483 -15.65 14.66 1.44
N LEU A 484 -14.74 15.62 1.65
CA LEU A 484 -13.67 15.60 2.65
C LEU A 484 -13.69 16.91 3.47
N GLY A 485 -13.73 16.79 4.80
CA GLY A 485 -13.69 17.92 5.75
C GLY A 485 -14.99 18.16 6.55
N ARG A 486 -14.88 18.88 7.68
CA ARG A 486 -15.96 19.03 8.68
C ARG A 486 -16.99 20.12 8.34
N GLY A 487 -16.71 20.98 7.37
CA GLY A 487 -17.60 22.08 7.02
C GLY A 487 -17.13 22.88 5.80
N SER A 488 -17.90 23.90 5.44
CA SER A 488 -17.54 24.80 4.34
C SER A 488 -18.05 26.21 4.56
N TYR A 489 -17.33 27.18 3.98
CA TYR A 489 -17.86 28.52 3.82
C TYR A 489 -18.12 28.80 2.34
N SER A 490 -19.19 29.53 2.06
CA SER A 490 -19.54 29.97 0.72
C SER A 490 -19.11 31.42 0.52
N LEU A 491 -18.48 31.72 -0.61
CA LEU A 491 -18.16 33.06 -1.05
C LEU A 491 -18.89 33.33 -2.37
N PHE A 492 -19.52 34.50 -2.49
CA PHE A 492 -20.15 34.92 -3.74
C PHE A 492 -19.17 35.78 -4.55
N LEU A 493 -18.72 35.26 -5.70
CA LEU A 493 -17.95 36.02 -6.70
C LEU A 493 -18.88 36.38 -7.86
N GLY A 494 -19.46 37.59 -7.80
CA GLY A 494 -20.44 38.04 -8.79
C GLY A 494 -21.69 37.15 -8.80
N ARG A 495 -21.95 36.49 -9.94
CA ARG A 495 -23.09 35.55 -10.10
C ARG A 495 -22.79 34.11 -9.64
N PHE A 496 -21.54 33.82 -9.26
CA PHE A 496 -21.11 32.46 -8.92
C PHE A 496 -20.98 32.29 -7.40
N LYS A 497 -21.54 31.20 -6.88
CA LYS A 497 -21.39 30.77 -5.49
C LYS A 497 -20.23 29.78 -5.41
N CYS A 498 -19.06 30.25 -4.99
CA CYS A 498 -17.90 29.39 -4.74
C CYS A 498 -17.91 28.90 -3.30
N LYS A 499 -17.34 27.72 -3.04
CA LYS A 499 -17.19 27.14 -1.71
C LYS A 499 -15.75 26.75 -1.45
N ALA A 500 -15.33 26.88 -0.20
CA ALA A 500 -14.06 26.38 0.30
C ALA A 500 -14.30 25.50 1.54
N VAL A 501 -13.45 24.50 1.69
CA VAL A 501 -13.51 23.56 2.82
C VAL A 501 -12.92 24.22 4.05
N ILE A 502 -13.58 24.05 5.19
CA ILE A 502 -13.07 24.43 6.50
C ILE A 502 -12.41 23.20 7.12
N ALA A 503 -11.10 23.32 7.36
CA ALA A 503 -10.35 22.43 8.23
C ALA A 503 -10.29 23.09 9.61
N SER A 504 -10.69 22.38 10.68
CA SER A 504 -10.36 22.78 12.06
C SER A 504 -8.86 22.64 12.28
N ASN A 505 -8.34 23.25 13.34
CA ASN A 505 -6.96 23.00 13.78
C ASN A 505 -6.72 21.51 14.11
N ASP A 506 -7.80 20.77 14.40
CA ASP A 506 -7.82 19.33 14.69
C ASP A 506 -8.29 18.48 13.48
N ALA A 507 -8.09 18.96 12.25
CA ALA A 507 -8.47 18.19 11.04
C ALA A 507 -7.25 17.52 10.40
N ASN A 508 -7.41 16.24 10.07
CA ASN A 508 -6.48 15.40 9.31
C ASN A 508 -5.69 16.22 8.26
N GLU A 509 -4.35 16.18 8.31
CA GLU A 509 -3.44 17.04 7.53
C GLU A 509 -3.69 16.94 6.00
N VAL A 510 -4.25 15.82 5.55
CA VAL A 510 -4.73 15.62 4.18
C VAL A 510 -5.81 16.64 3.80
N VAL A 511 -6.79 16.90 4.67
CA VAL A 511 -7.84 17.91 4.44
C VAL A 511 -7.27 19.33 4.48
N ALA A 512 -6.28 19.58 5.36
CA ALA A 512 -5.57 20.85 5.41
C ALA A 512 -4.75 21.11 4.12
N LYS A 513 -4.08 20.09 3.58
CA LYS A 513 -3.38 20.14 2.28
C LYS A 513 -4.35 20.27 1.12
N LEU A 514 -5.49 19.58 1.15
CA LEU A 514 -6.50 19.65 0.10
C LEU A 514 -7.24 21.00 0.06
N ARG A 515 -7.32 21.72 1.19
CA ARG A 515 -7.86 23.08 1.27
C ARG A 515 -7.05 24.08 0.43
N LEU A 516 -5.75 23.83 0.26
CA LEU A 516 -4.87 24.69 -0.53
C LEU A 516 -4.74 24.17 -1.95
N VAL A 517 -4.44 25.05 -2.89
CA VAL A 517 -4.09 24.64 -4.25
C VAL A 517 -2.85 23.74 -4.19
N PRO A 518 -2.82 22.61 -4.93
CA PRO A 518 -1.72 21.66 -4.82
C PRO A 518 -0.43 22.26 -5.36
N THR A 519 0.70 21.82 -4.79
CA THR A 519 2.02 22.15 -5.36
C THR A 519 2.14 21.54 -6.75
N GLY A 520 2.71 22.31 -7.69
CA GLY A 520 2.81 21.97 -9.11
C GLY A 520 1.65 22.48 -9.97
N ALA A 521 0.53 22.93 -9.38
CA ALA A 521 -0.59 23.43 -10.17
C ALA A 521 -0.21 24.68 -10.98
N LYS A 522 -0.63 24.72 -12.25
CA LYS A 522 -0.39 25.87 -13.13
C LYS A 522 -1.11 27.11 -12.59
N CYS A 523 -0.36 28.16 -12.26
CA CYS A 523 -0.91 29.45 -11.84
C CYS A 523 -0.75 30.55 -12.91
N GLY A 524 0.15 30.35 -13.88
CA GLY A 524 0.36 31.23 -15.03
C GLY A 524 1.17 30.51 -16.12
N GLU A 525 1.45 31.22 -17.21
CA GLU A 525 2.38 30.72 -18.22
C GLU A 525 3.78 30.63 -17.62
N GLU A 526 4.43 29.47 -17.75
CA GLU A 526 5.71 29.12 -17.10
C GLU A 526 5.72 29.31 -15.56
N MET A 527 4.55 29.27 -14.91
CA MET A 527 4.41 29.50 -13.47
C MET A 527 3.58 28.40 -12.79
N VAL A 528 4.08 27.93 -11.63
CA VAL A 528 3.52 26.86 -10.82
C VAL A 528 3.30 27.30 -9.38
N CYS A 529 2.32 26.70 -8.71
CA CYS A 529 2.16 26.85 -7.27
C CYS A 529 3.24 26.05 -6.54
N TYR A 530 4.08 26.71 -5.75
CA TYR A 530 5.10 26.07 -4.93
C TYR A 530 5.15 26.74 -3.56
N ALA A 531 4.99 25.96 -2.49
CA ALA A 531 4.89 26.45 -1.12
C ALA A 531 3.83 27.56 -0.94
N GLY A 532 2.66 27.41 -1.60
CA GLY A 532 1.55 28.36 -1.52
C GLY A 532 1.74 29.68 -2.30
N ARG A 533 2.81 29.80 -3.09
CA ARG A 533 3.10 30.98 -3.91
C ARG A 533 3.16 30.62 -5.40
N CYS A 534 2.76 31.53 -6.27
CA CYS A 534 2.88 31.37 -7.70
C CYS A 534 4.30 31.76 -8.13
N GLN A 535 5.12 30.76 -8.44
CA GLN A 535 6.54 30.93 -8.73
C GLN A 535 6.86 30.45 -10.15
N ASN A 536 7.96 30.93 -10.70
CA ASN A 536 8.42 30.47 -12.00
C ASN A 536 8.83 29.00 -11.92
N ILE A 537 8.57 28.25 -12.99
CA ILE A 537 8.86 26.81 -13.10
C ILE A 537 10.33 26.45 -12.86
N LEU A 538 11.24 27.41 -13.04
CA LEU A 538 12.66 27.32 -12.70
C LEU A 538 12.92 27.02 -11.20
N VAL A 539 11.91 27.10 -10.33
CA VAL A 539 12.00 26.63 -8.93
C VAL A 539 12.41 25.16 -8.81
N TYR A 540 12.13 24.34 -9.83
CA TYR A 540 12.57 22.94 -9.89
C TYR A 540 14.02 22.77 -10.39
N GLY A 541 14.68 23.87 -10.76
CA GLY A 541 16.02 23.90 -11.35
C GLY A 541 16.01 23.93 -12.87
N ASN A 542 17.08 24.49 -13.46
CA ASN A 542 17.26 24.54 -14.91
C ASN A 542 17.82 23.19 -15.38
N LYS A 543 16.95 22.24 -15.70
CA LYS A 543 17.34 20.87 -16.04
C LYS A 543 16.92 20.58 -17.47
N ASN A 544 17.90 20.33 -18.33
CA ASN A 544 17.70 19.83 -19.68
C ASN A 544 18.53 18.56 -19.87
N CYS A 545 18.32 17.56 -19.00
CA CYS A 545 19.02 16.28 -19.13
C CYS A 545 18.53 15.48 -20.34
N SER A 546 17.30 15.70 -20.81
CA SER A 546 16.77 15.08 -22.03
C SER A 546 17.62 15.38 -23.27
N ALA A 547 18.32 16.52 -23.31
CA ALA A 547 19.27 16.83 -24.38
C ALA A 547 20.43 15.81 -24.50
N LYS A 548 20.72 15.05 -23.43
CA LYS A 548 21.75 14.00 -23.44
C LYS A 548 21.22 12.63 -23.90
N CYS A 549 19.92 12.50 -24.16
CA CYS A 549 19.27 11.25 -24.51
C CYS A 549 19.15 11.02 -26.02
N ASN A 550 19.99 11.68 -26.82
CA ASN A 550 20.10 11.53 -28.29
C ASN A 550 18.77 11.57 -29.07
N ASN A 551 17.74 12.26 -28.56
CA ASN A 551 16.37 12.29 -29.11
C ASN A 551 15.69 10.92 -29.25
N HIS A 552 16.17 9.91 -28.53
CA HIS A 552 15.62 8.56 -28.49
C HIS A 552 15.21 8.17 -27.07
N GLY A 553 14.91 9.17 -26.25
CA GLY A 553 14.50 9.01 -24.87
C GLY A 553 14.23 10.35 -24.22
N VAL A 554 13.68 10.27 -23.01
CA VAL A 554 13.34 11.42 -22.17
C VAL A 554 13.99 11.28 -20.81
N CYS A 555 14.27 12.39 -20.14
CA CYS A 555 14.82 12.34 -18.80
C CYS A 555 13.74 12.00 -17.77
N ASN A 556 14.04 11.05 -16.90
CA ASN A 556 13.18 10.70 -15.78
C ASN A 556 13.50 11.55 -14.54
N HIS A 557 12.69 11.41 -13.49
CA HIS A 557 12.86 12.10 -12.21
C HIS A 557 14.20 11.82 -11.49
N LYS A 558 14.90 10.73 -11.84
CA LYS A 558 16.23 10.38 -11.32
C LYS A 558 17.38 11.03 -12.11
N GLN A 559 17.05 11.84 -13.12
CA GLN A 559 18.01 12.50 -14.02
C GLN A 559 18.72 11.54 -14.97
N GLU A 560 18.08 10.43 -15.29
CA GLU A 560 18.58 9.38 -16.19
C GLU A 560 17.76 9.37 -17.49
N CYS A 561 18.38 8.95 -18.60
CA CYS A 561 17.65 8.81 -19.85
C CYS A 561 16.79 7.54 -19.84
N HIS A 562 15.49 7.74 -19.88
CA HIS A 562 14.51 6.71 -20.17
C HIS A 562 14.36 6.56 -21.68
N CYS A 563 15.01 5.54 -22.24
CA CYS A 563 15.10 5.32 -23.68
C CYS A 563 13.83 4.68 -24.26
N GLU A 564 13.52 5.06 -25.51
CA GLU A 564 12.47 4.43 -26.29
C GLU A 564 12.78 2.95 -26.57
N PRO A 565 11.77 2.09 -26.80
CA PRO A 565 11.97 0.69 -27.17
C PRO A 565 12.99 0.53 -28.30
N GLY A 566 13.99 -0.33 -28.07
CA GLY A 566 15.06 -0.59 -29.04
C GLY A 566 16.30 0.27 -28.87
N TRP A 567 16.35 1.21 -27.92
CA TRP A 567 17.51 2.03 -27.62
C TRP A 567 18.10 1.71 -26.25
N ALA A 568 19.42 1.70 -26.16
CA ALA A 568 20.16 1.34 -24.96
C ALA A 568 20.49 2.58 -24.10
N ALA A 569 20.26 2.48 -22.80
CA ALA A 569 20.81 3.37 -21.79
C ALA A 569 22.36 3.36 -21.86
N PRO A 570 23.06 4.41 -21.36
CA PRO A 570 22.56 5.55 -20.59
C PRO A 570 22.21 6.81 -21.42
N TYR A 571 22.54 6.84 -22.71
CA TYR A 571 22.32 8.03 -23.56
C TYR A 571 21.38 7.80 -24.73
N CYS A 572 20.79 6.60 -24.87
CA CYS A 572 19.91 6.23 -25.98
C CYS A 572 20.57 6.39 -27.37
N GLU A 573 21.89 6.17 -27.45
CA GLU A 573 22.66 6.32 -28.69
C GLU A 573 22.72 5.03 -29.52
N GLN A 574 22.69 3.87 -28.85
CA GLN A 574 22.87 2.58 -29.50
C GLN A 574 21.55 1.83 -29.59
N ARG A 575 21.31 1.17 -30.74
CA ARG A 575 20.17 0.26 -30.88
C ARG A 575 20.48 -1.12 -30.32
N ILE A 576 19.53 -1.67 -29.56
CA ILE A 576 19.60 -3.02 -29.00
C ILE A 576 19.33 -4.02 -30.14
N SER A 577 20.36 -4.78 -30.52
CA SER A 577 20.22 -5.85 -31.52
C SER A 577 19.63 -7.09 -30.85
N GLY A 578 18.40 -7.48 -31.21
CA GLY A 578 17.73 -8.67 -30.66
C GLY A 578 16.27 -8.49 -30.27
N MET A 579 15.72 -7.28 -30.30
CA MET A 579 14.28 -7.09 -30.13
C MET A 579 13.57 -7.58 -31.39
N ALA A 580 12.87 -8.70 -31.27
CA ALA A 580 11.86 -9.07 -32.26
C ALA A 580 10.83 -7.94 -32.25
N ALA A 581 10.90 -7.07 -33.26
CA ALA A 581 9.74 -6.30 -33.66
C ALA A 581 8.67 -7.35 -33.97
N GLU A 582 7.71 -7.55 -33.07
CA GLU A 582 6.42 -8.10 -33.46
C GLU A 582 5.81 -7.08 -34.43
N SER A 583 6.22 -7.22 -35.68
CA SER A 583 5.62 -6.52 -36.78
C SER A 583 4.18 -7.03 -36.83
N SER A 584 3.21 -6.13 -36.69
CA SER A 584 1.79 -6.36 -36.96
C SER A 584 1.48 -6.78 -38.42
N SER A 585 2.46 -7.31 -39.14
CA SER A 585 2.42 -7.71 -40.54
C SER A 585 1.65 -9.01 -40.77
N VAL A 586 1.49 -9.86 -39.75
CA VAL A 586 0.80 -11.15 -39.92
C VAL A 586 -0.72 -10.97 -40.10
N VAL A 587 -1.31 -9.90 -39.55
CA VAL A 587 -2.75 -9.62 -39.70
C VAL A 587 -3.08 -9.02 -41.08
N LEU A 588 -2.15 -8.28 -41.70
CA LEU A 588 -2.36 -7.68 -43.02
C LEU A 588 -2.25 -8.68 -44.19
N ALA A 589 -1.56 -9.81 -44.00
CA ALA A 589 -1.48 -10.87 -45.01
C ALA A 589 -2.63 -11.90 -44.93
N ALA A 590 -3.22 -12.09 -43.74
CA ALA A 590 -4.32 -13.04 -43.55
C ALA A 590 -5.64 -12.56 -44.17
N VAL A 591 -5.93 -11.26 -44.11
CA VAL A 591 -7.17 -10.67 -44.67
C VAL A 591 -7.30 -10.87 -46.18
N PRO A 592 -6.29 -10.58 -47.03
CA PRO A 592 -6.40 -10.82 -48.47
C PRO A 592 -6.45 -12.32 -48.81
N ALA A 593 -5.78 -13.20 -48.04
CA ALA A 593 -5.84 -14.64 -48.26
C ALA A 593 -7.23 -15.23 -47.94
N VAL A 594 -7.86 -14.77 -46.86
CA VAL A 594 -9.24 -15.18 -46.49
C VAL A 594 -10.25 -14.62 -47.50
N LEU A 595 -10.08 -13.38 -47.98
CA LEU A 595 -10.93 -12.80 -49.02
C LEU A 595 -10.77 -13.49 -50.39
N ALA A 596 -9.55 -13.92 -50.74
CA ALA A 596 -9.30 -14.72 -51.94
C ALA A 596 -9.96 -16.09 -51.84
N LEU A 597 -9.86 -16.77 -50.70
CA LEU A 597 -10.52 -18.06 -50.46
C LEU A 597 -12.06 -17.93 -50.51
N PHE A 598 -12.62 -16.85 -49.94
CA PHE A 598 -14.06 -16.57 -50.04
C PHE A 598 -14.51 -16.30 -51.47
N SER A 599 -13.70 -15.59 -52.26
CA SER A 599 -13.99 -15.30 -53.67
C SER A 599 -13.95 -16.57 -54.54
N ILE A 600 -13.01 -17.49 -54.26
CA ILE A 600 -12.93 -18.79 -54.95
C ILE A 600 -14.11 -19.69 -54.56
N LEU A 601 -14.53 -19.68 -53.29
CA LEU A 601 -15.70 -20.44 -52.82
C LEU A 601 -17.02 -19.89 -53.40
N LEU A 602 -17.16 -18.56 -53.50
CA LEU A 602 -18.32 -17.94 -54.14
C LEU A 602 -18.35 -18.18 -55.65
N GLY A 603 -17.19 -18.12 -56.33
CA GLY A 603 -17.05 -18.41 -57.75
C GLY A 603 -17.37 -19.86 -58.09
N SER A 604 -16.86 -20.81 -57.31
CA SER A 604 -17.14 -22.25 -57.49
C SER A 604 -18.61 -22.60 -57.19
N SER A 605 -19.23 -21.96 -56.20
CA SER A 605 -20.66 -22.11 -55.92
C SER A 605 -21.54 -21.55 -57.06
N PHE A 606 -21.15 -20.42 -57.66
CA PHE A 606 -21.84 -19.83 -58.81
C PHE A 606 -21.73 -20.69 -60.08
N VAL A 607 -20.58 -21.33 -60.32
CA VAL A 607 -20.38 -22.27 -61.44
C VAL A 607 -21.19 -23.55 -61.24
N LEU A 608 -21.28 -24.07 -60.00
CA LEU A 608 -22.13 -25.22 -59.67
C LEU A 608 -23.63 -24.91 -59.81
N LEU A 609 -24.06 -23.69 -59.46
CA LEU A 609 -25.43 -23.20 -59.66
C LEU A 609 -25.76 -23.04 -61.15
N ARG A 610 -24.86 -22.47 -61.96
CA ARG A 610 -25.05 -22.38 -63.42
C ARG A 610 -25.04 -23.75 -64.12
N GLY A 611 -24.22 -24.69 -63.65
CA GLY A 611 -24.21 -26.08 -64.14
C GLY A 611 -25.48 -26.87 -63.79
N ARG A 612 -26.11 -26.58 -62.65
CA ARG A 612 -27.42 -27.15 -62.28
C ARG A 612 -28.59 -26.53 -63.05
N VAL A 613 -28.52 -25.24 -63.39
CA VAL A 613 -29.55 -24.56 -64.21
C VAL A 613 -29.51 -25.01 -65.66
N THR A 614 -28.32 -25.23 -66.24
CA THR A 614 -28.19 -25.75 -67.62
C THR A 614 -28.57 -27.22 -67.75
N ARG A 615 -28.33 -28.07 -66.73
CA ARG A 615 -28.83 -29.46 -66.73
C ARG A 615 -30.34 -29.59 -66.56
N ARG A 616 -31.04 -28.57 -66.05
CA ARG A 616 -32.51 -28.56 -65.94
C ARG A 616 -33.23 -28.18 -67.25
N PHE A 617 -32.51 -27.64 -68.24
CA PHE A 617 -33.09 -27.28 -69.56
C PHE A 617 -32.89 -28.35 -70.66
N GLN A 618 -32.28 -29.51 -70.33
CA GLN A 618 -32.08 -30.62 -71.27
C GLN A 618 -32.89 -31.90 -70.94
N LYS A 619 -33.79 -31.82 -69.95
CA LYS A 619 -34.82 -32.83 -69.67
C LYS A 619 -36.11 -32.10 -69.29
N GLY A 620 -36.86 -31.71 -70.31
CA GLY A 620 -38.18 -31.09 -70.24
C GLY A 620 -38.75 -31.04 -71.64
#